data_AF-A0A139TLK1-F1
#
_entry.id   AF-A0A139TLK1-F1
#
_cell.length_a   1.000
_cell.length_b   1.000
_cell.length_c   1.000
_cell.angle_alpha   90.00
_cell.angle_beta   90.00
_cell.angle_gamma   90.00
#
_symmetry.space_group_name_H-M   'P 1'
#
loop_
_entity.id
_entity.type
_entity.pdbx_description
1 polymer ?
#
loop_
_entity_poly.entity_id
_entity_poly.type
_entity_poly.pdbx_seq_one_letter_code
_entity_poly.pdbx_strand_id
1 'polypeptide(L)'
;MLASLPCMSQDVAALAMPNVDLETQEGRKMEGERAAIRKFFVLFYLSAIIPVMENQGRIGKEEDIYPLMLKVFPEKELKLCPEKLQKLMNDKIQGVKDMLAGKKQMKPEPFDPEEPEIVAFLAAYGMEDLDQQIMNWMGRQIGSESDGKLESVIQAFRHLKAGVESGKIVMPEKVEE
;
A
#
# COMPACT_ATOMS: atom_id res chain seq x y z
N MET A 1 3.11 57.04 -7.17
CA MET A 1 3.62 56.16 -6.10
C MET A 1 2.51 55.21 -5.71
N LEU A 2 2.62 53.92 -6.05
CA LEU A 2 1.72 52.88 -5.55
C LEU A 2 2.54 52.03 -4.59
N ALA A 3 2.16 52.05 -3.31
CA ALA A 3 2.80 51.28 -2.27
C ALA A 3 2.40 49.79 -2.42
N SER A 4 3.39 48.92 -2.54
CA SER A 4 3.20 47.47 -2.53
C SER A 4 2.99 46.98 -1.11
N LEU A 5 1.93 46.19 -0.89
CA LEU A 5 1.71 45.46 0.36
C LEU A 5 2.76 44.34 0.50
N PRO A 6 3.32 44.09 1.69
CA PRO A 6 4.24 42.99 1.90
C PRO A 6 3.47 41.66 1.88
N CYS A 7 3.89 40.76 0.98
CA CYS A 7 3.49 39.35 1.00
C CYS A 7 4.13 38.69 2.22
N MET A 8 3.32 38.34 3.21
CA MET A 8 3.74 37.52 4.34
C MET A 8 3.62 36.06 3.91
N SER A 9 4.72 35.47 3.45
CA SER A 9 4.83 34.02 3.32
C SER A 9 4.75 33.42 4.72
N GLN A 10 3.63 32.76 5.04
CA GLN A 10 3.52 31.97 6.25
C GLN A 10 4.46 30.77 6.14
N ASP A 11 5.51 30.82 6.95
CA ASP A 11 6.45 29.72 7.16
C ASP A 11 5.66 28.58 7.84
N VAL A 12 5.26 27.59 7.05
CA VAL A 12 4.66 26.37 7.55
C VAL A 12 5.81 25.60 8.19
N ALA A 13 5.93 25.70 9.51
CA ALA A 13 6.86 24.88 10.28
C ALA A 13 6.59 23.41 9.95
N ALA A 14 7.47 22.80 9.17
CA ALA A 14 7.49 21.38 8.95
C ALA A 14 7.50 20.71 10.33
N LEU A 15 6.51 19.85 10.59
CA LEU A 15 6.51 18.98 11.76
C LEU A 15 7.79 18.14 11.68
N ALA A 16 8.82 18.56 12.42
CA ALA A 16 10.05 17.81 12.51
C ALA A 16 9.71 16.44 13.08
N MET A 17 9.85 15.40 12.26
CA MET A 17 9.77 14.03 12.76
C MET A 17 10.75 13.92 13.94
N PRO A 18 10.37 13.31 15.07
CA PRO A 18 11.29 13.09 16.17
C PRO A 18 12.51 12.39 15.59
N ASN A 19 13.69 12.95 15.86
CA ASN A 19 14.96 12.41 15.40
C ASN A 19 15.20 11.09 16.15
N VAL A 20 14.61 10.01 15.64
CA VAL A 20 14.79 8.67 16.19
C VAL A 20 16.22 8.27 15.84
N ASP A 21 17.08 8.29 16.84
CA ASP A 21 18.46 7.80 16.71
C ASP A 21 18.42 6.31 16.32
N LEU A 22 18.82 6.02 15.09
CA LEU A 22 18.79 4.69 14.47
C LEU A 22 19.74 3.71 15.17
N GLU A 23 20.69 4.20 15.97
CA GLU A 23 21.58 3.35 16.77
C GLU A 23 20.90 2.83 18.04
N THR A 24 19.75 3.37 18.41
CA THR A 24 18.95 2.90 19.54
C THR A 24 18.12 1.66 19.18
N GLN A 25 17.77 0.86 20.18
CA GLN A 25 16.87 -0.29 19.99
C GLN A 25 15.50 0.12 19.43
N GLU A 26 15.04 1.33 19.75
CA GLU A 26 13.79 1.90 19.24
C GLU A 26 13.89 2.29 17.77
N GLY A 27 15.03 2.86 17.34
CA GLY A 27 15.32 3.14 15.93
C GLY A 27 15.32 1.89 15.07
N ARG A 28 16.05 0.85 15.48
CA ARG A 28 16.04 -0.44 14.78
C ARG A 28 14.66 -1.10 14.72
N LYS A 29 13.87 -0.95 15.78
CA LYS A 29 12.48 -1.44 15.80
C LYS A 29 11.64 -0.69 14.76
N MET A 30 11.75 0.64 14.71
CA MET A 30 11.00 1.46 13.76
C MET A 30 11.37 1.17 12.31
N GLU A 31 12.65 0.96 11.99
CA GLU A 31 13.10 0.53 10.66
C GLU A 31 12.50 -0.83 10.27
N GLY A 32 12.53 -1.80 11.19
CA GLY A 32 11.92 -3.12 10.98
C GLY A 32 10.41 -3.02 10.73
N GLU A 33 9.70 -2.18 11.49
CA GLU A 33 8.28 -1.93 11.29
C GLU A 33 7.99 -1.26 9.94
N ARG A 34 8.78 -0.25 9.54
CA ARG A 34 8.69 0.39 8.21
C ARG A 34 8.90 -0.61 7.07
N ALA A 35 9.85 -1.53 7.21
CA ALA A 35 10.10 -2.58 6.22
C ALA A 35 8.93 -3.57 6.14
N ALA A 36 8.37 -3.97 7.29
CA ALA A 36 7.20 -4.83 7.34
C ALA A 36 5.97 -4.15 6.70
N ILE A 37 5.72 -2.88 7.00
CA ILE A 37 4.64 -2.07 6.40
C ILE A 37 4.80 -2.01 4.88
N ARG A 38 5.99 -1.64 4.36
CA ARG A 38 6.27 -1.61 2.92
C ARG A 38 5.98 -2.95 2.26
N LYS A 39 6.56 -4.03 2.79
CA LYS A 39 6.37 -5.38 2.23
C LYS A 39 4.89 -5.77 2.19
N PHE A 40 4.16 -5.51 3.27
CA PHE A 40 2.73 -5.78 3.35
C PHE A 40 1.95 -5.02 2.28
N PHE A 41 2.13 -3.70 2.18
CA PHE A 41 1.39 -2.90 1.20
C PHE A 41 1.72 -3.30 -0.23
N VAL A 42 2.99 -3.53 -0.58
CA VAL A 42 3.36 -4.06 -1.91
C VAL A 42 2.60 -5.34 -2.24
N LEU A 43 2.60 -6.31 -1.33
CA LEU A 43 1.89 -7.58 -1.54
C LEU A 43 0.38 -7.40 -1.57
N PHE A 44 -0.15 -6.44 -0.82
CA PHE A 44 -1.57 -6.10 -0.83
C PHE A 44 -2.00 -5.56 -2.19
N TYR A 45 -1.29 -4.59 -2.77
CA TYR A 45 -1.58 -4.10 -4.13
C TYR A 45 -1.45 -5.19 -5.18
N LEU A 46 -0.38 -6.00 -5.12
CA LEU A 46 -0.22 -7.11 -6.06
C LEU A 46 -1.37 -8.13 -5.95
N SER A 47 -1.86 -8.36 -4.74
CA SER A 47 -3.00 -9.24 -4.47
C SER A 47 -4.35 -8.62 -4.85
N ALA A 48 -4.42 -7.31 -5.02
CA ALA A 48 -5.58 -6.60 -5.58
C ALA A 48 -5.54 -6.59 -7.12
N ILE A 49 -4.40 -6.24 -7.71
CA ILE A 49 -4.21 -6.01 -9.15
C ILE A 49 -4.25 -7.32 -9.93
N ILE A 50 -3.50 -8.35 -9.50
CA ILE A 50 -3.37 -9.60 -10.26
C ILE A 50 -4.74 -10.25 -10.53
N PRO A 51 -5.63 -10.43 -9.53
CA PRO A 51 -6.93 -11.01 -9.80
C PRO A 51 -7.79 -10.18 -10.76
N VAL A 52 -7.68 -8.84 -10.73
CA VAL A 52 -8.41 -7.96 -11.66
C VAL A 52 -7.97 -8.23 -13.08
N MET A 53 -6.65 -8.29 -13.32
CA MET A 53 -6.10 -8.52 -14.65
C MET A 53 -6.40 -9.94 -15.15
N GLU A 54 -6.26 -10.96 -14.31
CA GLU A 54 -6.52 -12.36 -14.66
C GLU A 54 -7.99 -12.64 -14.99
N ASN A 55 -8.90 -11.85 -14.43
CA ASN A 55 -10.34 -12.01 -14.61
C ASN A 55 -10.92 -10.87 -15.45
N GLN A 56 -10.09 -10.13 -16.17
CA GLN A 56 -10.53 -9.08 -17.07
C GLN A 56 -11.52 -9.65 -18.10
N GLY A 57 -12.70 -9.03 -18.20
CA GLY A 57 -13.80 -9.52 -19.05
C GLY A 57 -14.68 -10.62 -18.43
N ARG A 58 -14.35 -11.13 -17.24
CA ARG A 58 -15.20 -12.03 -16.43
C ARG A 58 -15.79 -11.36 -15.19
N ILE A 59 -15.21 -10.23 -14.77
CA ILE A 59 -15.73 -9.37 -13.71
C ILE A 59 -16.93 -8.61 -14.26
N GLY A 60 -18.13 -8.92 -13.77
CA GLY A 60 -19.36 -8.26 -14.18
C GLY A 60 -19.64 -7.00 -13.35
N LYS A 61 -19.21 -7.01 -12.08
CA LYS A 61 -19.24 -5.89 -11.14
C LYS A 61 -17.96 -5.85 -10.32
N GLU A 62 -17.61 -4.68 -9.81
CA GLU A 62 -16.47 -4.50 -8.90
C GLU A 62 -16.48 -5.52 -7.75
N GLU A 63 -17.66 -5.80 -7.20
CA GLU A 63 -17.91 -6.71 -6.07
C GLU A 63 -17.43 -8.15 -6.31
N ASP A 64 -17.37 -8.57 -7.58
CA ASP A 64 -16.90 -9.91 -7.98
C ASP A 64 -15.41 -10.10 -7.68
N ILE A 65 -14.65 -9.01 -7.47
CA ILE A 65 -13.23 -9.06 -7.15
C ILE A 65 -12.96 -9.44 -5.69
N TYR A 66 -13.86 -9.11 -4.77
CA TYR A 66 -13.57 -9.21 -3.35
C TYR A 66 -13.35 -10.63 -2.85
N PRO A 67 -14.11 -11.66 -3.29
CA PRO A 67 -13.79 -13.03 -2.94
C PRO A 67 -12.39 -13.46 -3.40
N LEU A 68 -11.95 -12.95 -4.56
CA LEU A 68 -10.62 -13.23 -5.10
C LEU A 68 -9.54 -12.54 -4.27
N MET A 69 -9.70 -11.26 -3.95
CA MET A 69 -8.79 -10.52 -3.07
C MET A 69 -8.67 -11.16 -1.69
N LEU A 70 -9.79 -11.53 -1.07
CA LEU A 70 -9.79 -12.21 0.23
C LEU A 70 -9.03 -13.54 0.20
N LYS A 71 -9.09 -14.28 -0.91
CA LYS A 71 -8.39 -15.56 -1.08
C LYS A 71 -6.87 -15.39 -1.15
N VAL A 72 -6.39 -14.29 -1.71
CA VAL A 72 -4.96 -14.02 -1.90
C VAL A 72 -4.40 -12.97 -0.95
N PHE A 73 -5.18 -12.52 0.04
CA PHE A 73 -4.77 -11.49 0.98
C PHE A 73 -3.48 -11.89 1.73
N PRO A 74 -2.49 -10.99 1.87
CA PRO A 74 -1.19 -11.30 2.50
C PRO A 74 -1.29 -11.33 4.04
N GLU A 75 -2.05 -12.27 4.59
CA GLU A 75 -2.27 -12.41 6.04
C GLU A 75 -0.98 -12.66 6.82
N LYS A 76 -0.01 -13.35 6.21
CA LYS A 76 1.27 -13.68 6.84
C LYS A 76 2.10 -12.43 7.07
N GLU A 77 2.16 -11.55 6.07
CA GLU A 77 2.89 -10.30 6.17
C GLU A 77 2.17 -9.29 7.05
N LEU A 78 0.83 -9.27 7.04
CA LEU A 78 0.08 -8.43 7.98
C LEU A 78 0.46 -8.74 9.44
N LYS A 79 0.64 -10.02 9.81
CA LYS A 79 1.03 -10.42 11.17
C LYS A 79 2.40 -9.90 11.61
N LEU A 80 3.25 -9.48 10.66
CA LEU A 80 4.55 -8.89 10.95
C LEU A 80 4.49 -7.36 11.09
N CYS A 81 3.37 -6.73 10.71
CA CYS A 81 3.17 -5.30 10.84
C CYS A 81 2.82 -4.88 12.28
N PRO A 82 2.89 -3.58 12.60
CA PRO A 82 2.41 -3.06 13.88
C PRO A 82 0.96 -3.42 14.16
N GLU A 83 0.63 -3.70 15.43
CA GLU A 83 -0.71 -4.15 15.85
C GLU A 83 -1.84 -3.22 15.40
N LYS A 84 -1.59 -1.91 15.39
CA LYS A 84 -2.56 -0.91 14.93
C LYS A 84 -2.94 -1.13 13.46
N LEU A 85 -1.97 -1.41 12.58
CA LEU A 85 -2.24 -1.73 11.18
C LEU A 85 -2.94 -3.08 11.03
N GLN A 86 -2.51 -4.09 11.81
CA GLN A 86 -3.18 -5.39 11.84
C GLN A 86 -4.66 -5.25 12.12
N LYS A 87 -5.02 -4.46 13.14
CA LYS A 87 -6.41 -4.22 13.50
C LYS A 87 -7.17 -3.51 12.37
N LEU A 88 -6.63 -2.41 11.83
CA LEU A 88 -7.26 -1.65 10.74
C LEU A 88 -7.56 -2.55 9.52
N MET A 89 -6.60 -3.35 9.09
CA MET A 89 -6.78 -4.22 7.92
C MET A 89 -7.71 -5.40 8.19
N ASN A 90 -7.68 -5.97 9.40
CA ASN A 90 -8.61 -7.04 9.78
C ASN A 90 -10.06 -6.53 9.88
N ASP A 91 -10.27 -5.31 10.39
CA ASP A 91 -11.59 -4.68 10.45
C ASP A 91 -12.14 -4.46 9.02
N LYS A 92 -11.29 -4.02 8.08
CA LYS A 92 -11.62 -3.92 6.64
C LYS A 92 -11.99 -5.29 6.04
N ILE A 93 -11.15 -6.32 6.24
CA ILE A 93 -11.43 -7.69 5.79
C ILE A 93 -12.77 -8.19 6.33
N GLN A 94 -13.02 -7.98 7.62
CA GLN A 94 -14.27 -8.41 8.23
C GLN A 94 -15.47 -7.63 7.66
N GLY A 95 -15.31 -6.35 7.37
CA GLY A 95 -16.29 -5.54 6.66
C GLY A 95 -16.66 -6.13 5.30
N VAL A 96 -15.66 -6.53 4.50
CA VAL A 96 -15.88 -7.20 3.20
C VAL A 96 -16.58 -8.55 3.38
N LYS A 97 -16.16 -9.36 4.35
CA LYS A 97 -16.81 -10.65 4.66
C LYS A 97 -18.28 -10.48 5.06
N ASP A 98 -18.57 -9.47 5.89
CA ASP A 98 -19.94 -9.16 6.32
C ASP A 98 -20.81 -8.71 5.14
N MET A 99 -20.25 -7.88 4.24
CA MET A 99 -20.91 -7.43 3.02
C MET A 99 -21.20 -8.61 2.08
N LEU A 100 -20.22 -9.47 1.81
CA LEU A 100 -20.42 -10.68 0.98
C LEU A 100 -21.45 -11.64 1.58
N ALA A 101 -21.61 -11.63 2.91
CA ALA A 101 -22.65 -12.38 3.61
C ALA A 101 -24.01 -11.66 3.66
N GLY A 102 -24.16 -10.49 3.02
CA GLY A 102 -25.39 -9.70 3.01
C GLY A 102 -25.73 -9.03 4.34
N LYS A 103 -24.80 -8.95 5.29
CA LYS A 103 -25.01 -8.39 6.64
C LYS A 103 -24.84 -6.88 6.69
N LYS A 104 -24.10 -6.30 5.74
CA LYS A 104 -23.82 -4.87 5.63
C LYS A 104 -23.93 -4.45 4.18
N GLN A 105 -24.25 -3.17 3.96
CA GLN A 105 -24.15 -2.58 2.63
C GLN A 105 -22.67 -2.46 2.23
N MET A 106 -22.44 -2.56 0.92
CA MET A 106 -21.13 -2.36 0.34
C MET A 106 -20.67 -0.92 0.52
N LYS A 107 -19.48 -0.74 1.10
CA LYS A 107 -18.76 0.53 0.98
C LYS A 107 -18.11 0.59 -0.41
N PRO A 108 -18.05 1.76 -1.07
CA PRO A 108 -17.14 1.97 -2.17
C PRO A 108 -15.72 1.64 -1.71
N GLU A 109 -14.96 0.89 -2.52
CA GLU A 109 -13.54 0.62 -2.32
C GLU A 109 -13.17 0.23 -0.86
N PRO A 110 -13.58 -0.95 -0.36
CA PRO A 110 -13.40 -1.34 1.05
C PRO A 110 -11.91 -1.46 1.47
N PHE A 111 -11.02 -1.34 0.51
CA PHE A 111 -9.59 -1.47 0.59
C PHE A 111 -8.86 -0.21 0.14
N ASP A 112 -9.54 0.95 0.19
CA ASP A 112 -8.94 2.25 -0.11
C ASP A 112 -7.76 2.54 0.87
N PRO A 113 -6.52 2.66 0.35
CA PRO A 113 -5.34 3.00 1.13
C PRO A 113 -5.27 4.50 1.49
N GLU A 114 -6.06 5.34 0.83
CA GLU A 114 -6.19 6.79 1.12
C GLU A 114 -7.19 7.07 2.26
N GLU A 115 -7.81 6.02 2.83
CA GLU A 115 -8.66 6.18 4.00
C GLU A 115 -7.92 6.92 5.12
N PRO A 116 -8.54 7.93 5.77
CA PRO A 116 -7.88 8.78 6.75
C PRO A 116 -7.17 8.02 7.87
N GLU A 117 -7.72 6.90 8.31
CA GLU A 117 -7.12 6.06 9.36
C GLU A 117 -5.83 5.36 8.91
N ILE A 118 -5.75 4.96 7.64
CA ILE A 118 -4.54 4.37 7.04
C ILE A 118 -3.50 5.46 6.81
N VAL A 119 -3.89 6.59 6.23
CA VAL A 119 -3.00 7.74 6.02
C VAL A 119 -2.43 8.25 7.35
N ALA A 120 -3.27 8.44 8.36
CA ALA A 120 -2.81 8.86 9.68
C ALA A 120 -1.93 7.81 10.38
N PHE A 121 -2.15 6.52 10.11
CA PHE A 121 -1.25 5.46 10.57
C PHE A 121 0.12 5.57 9.89
N LEU A 122 0.16 5.71 8.56
CA LEU A 122 1.40 5.79 7.78
C LEU A 122 2.20 7.06 8.10
N ALA A 123 1.54 8.19 8.35
CA ALA A 123 2.18 9.43 8.77
C ALA A 123 2.97 9.28 10.08
N ALA A 124 2.50 8.45 11.02
CA ALA A 124 3.24 8.17 12.25
C ALA A 124 4.59 7.45 12.00
N TYR A 125 4.78 6.89 10.80
CA TYR A 125 6.02 6.27 10.35
C TYR A 125 6.77 7.13 9.32
N GLY A 126 6.28 8.32 8.93
CA GLY A 126 6.86 9.12 7.84
C GLY A 126 6.74 8.43 6.48
N MET A 127 5.61 7.77 6.24
CA MET A 127 5.34 6.95 5.05
C MET A 127 4.09 7.43 4.30
N GLU A 128 3.81 8.73 4.33
CA GLU A 128 2.63 9.36 3.72
C GLU A 128 2.54 9.08 2.21
N ASP A 129 3.67 9.12 1.51
CA ASP A 129 3.74 8.91 0.05
C ASP A 129 3.89 7.43 -0.34
N LEU A 130 3.65 6.49 0.57
CA LEU A 130 3.92 5.07 0.35
C LEU A 130 3.17 4.51 -0.85
N ASP A 131 1.89 4.86 -1.03
CA ASP A 131 1.08 4.42 -2.18
C ASP A 131 1.74 4.80 -3.50
N GLN A 132 2.02 6.10 -3.68
CA GLN A 132 2.65 6.63 -4.88
C GLN A 132 4.03 5.98 -5.13
N GLN A 133 4.84 5.79 -4.09
CA GLN A 133 6.13 5.12 -4.21
C GLN A 133 5.98 3.67 -4.65
N ILE A 134 5.01 2.93 -4.09
CA ILE A 134 4.73 1.55 -4.48
C ILE A 134 4.31 1.50 -5.94
N MET A 135 3.37 2.35 -6.37
CA MET A 135 2.88 2.38 -7.75
C MET A 135 3.98 2.71 -8.75
N ASN A 136 4.83 3.69 -8.45
CA ASN A 136 5.98 4.05 -9.28
C ASN A 136 6.99 2.89 -9.38
N TRP A 137 7.32 2.27 -8.24
CA TRP A 137 8.27 1.17 -8.21
C TRP A 137 7.75 -0.07 -8.94
N MET A 138 6.50 -0.48 -8.69
CA MET A 138 5.87 -1.59 -9.41
C MET A 138 5.83 -1.29 -10.91
N GLY A 139 5.42 -0.09 -11.32
CA GLY A 139 5.41 0.31 -12.73
C GLY A 139 6.76 0.11 -13.43
N ARG A 140 7.86 0.47 -12.75
CA ARG A 140 9.23 0.23 -13.27
C ARG A 140 9.59 -1.25 -13.35
N GLN A 141 9.28 -2.03 -12.31
CA GLN A 141 9.53 -3.48 -12.31
C GLN A 141 8.81 -4.15 -13.49
N ILE A 142 7.53 -3.86 -13.66
CA ILE A 142 6.69 -4.45 -14.71
C ILE A 142 7.12 -3.98 -16.11
N GLY A 143 7.45 -2.70 -16.27
CA GLY A 143 7.95 -2.14 -17.53
C GLY A 143 9.28 -2.76 -17.98
N SER A 144 10.12 -3.21 -17.03
CA SER A 144 11.38 -3.89 -17.35
C SER A 144 11.23 -5.36 -17.75
N GLU A 145 10.15 -6.02 -17.35
CA GLU A 145 9.96 -7.46 -17.54
C GLU A 145 8.91 -7.82 -18.60
N SER A 146 8.10 -6.85 -19.07
CA SER A 146 6.98 -7.12 -19.97
C SER A 146 7.12 -6.45 -21.34
N ASP A 147 6.57 -7.10 -22.37
CA ASP A 147 6.46 -6.55 -23.72
C ASP A 147 5.17 -5.73 -23.94
N GLY A 148 4.47 -5.40 -22.85
CA GLY A 148 3.20 -4.66 -22.85
C GLY A 148 1.95 -5.50 -23.17
N LYS A 149 2.09 -6.78 -23.56
CA LYS A 149 0.92 -7.66 -23.75
C LYS A 149 0.37 -8.08 -22.40
N LEU A 150 -0.96 -8.18 -22.28
CA LEU A 150 -1.66 -8.49 -21.03
C LEU A 150 -1.09 -9.73 -20.31
N GLU A 151 -0.88 -10.84 -21.03
CA GLU A 151 -0.32 -12.07 -20.46
C GLU A 151 1.11 -11.87 -19.91
N SER A 152 1.94 -11.13 -20.64
CA SER A 152 3.31 -10.81 -20.20
C SER A 152 3.30 -9.90 -18.97
N VAL A 153 2.39 -8.93 -18.93
CA VAL A 153 2.21 -8.04 -17.78
C VAL A 153 1.73 -8.82 -16.54
N ILE A 154 0.74 -9.70 -16.69
CA ILE A 154 0.26 -10.58 -15.61
C ILE A 154 1.40 -11.46 -15.09
N GLN A 155 2.21 -12.03 -16.00
CA GLN A 155 3.36 -12.86 -15.62
C GLN A 155 4.41 -12.04 -14.84
N ALA A 156 4.70 -10.81 -15.27
CA ALA A 156 5.62 -9.91 -14.55
C ALA A 156 5.10 -9.59 -13.15
N PHE A 157 3.80 -9.31 -12.99
CA PHE A 157 3.20 -9.08 -11.67
C PHE A 157 3.28 -10.31 -10.77
N ARG A 158 3.03 -11.52 -11.30
CA ARG A 158 3.18 -12.78 -10.54
C ARG A 158 4.63 -13.01 -10.13
N HIS A 159 5.58 -12.76 -11.02
CA HIS A 159 7.00 -12.90 -10.74
C HIS A 159 7.44 -11.93 -9.63
N LEU A 160 7.03 -10.66 -9.74
CA LEU A 160 7.26 -9.64 -8.72
C LEU A 160 6.68 -10.06 -7.37
N LYS A 161 5.42 -10.50 -7.33
CA LYS A 161 4.76 -10.99 -6.11
C LYS A 161 5.54 -12.13 -5.47
N ALA A 162 5.91 -13.16 -6.22
CA ALA A 162 6.69 -14.28 -5.71
C ALA A 162 8.09 -13.85 -5.22
N GLY A 163 8.71 -12.89 -5.90
CA GLY A 163 9.99 -12.30 -5.51
C GLY A 163 9.90 -11.57 -4.17
N VAL A 164 8.84 -10.78 -3.97
CA VAL A 164 8.60 -10.05 -2.72
C VAL A 164 8.22 -11.00 -1.58
N GLU A 165 7.34 -11.98 -1.82
CA GLU A 165 6.97 -13.01 -0.83
C GLU A 165 8.21 -13.74 -0.31
N SER A 166 9.07 -14.21 -1.23
CA SER A 166 10.31 -14.92 -0.90
C SER A 166 11.43 -14.03 -0.35
N GLY A 167 11.29 -12.70 -0.41
CA GLY A 167 12.33 -11.74 0.00
C GLY A 167 13.49 -11.60 -0.98
N LYS A 168 13.41 -12.20 -2.18
CA LYS A 168 14.40 -12.02 -3.25
C LYS A 168 14.32 -10.64 -3.90
N ILE A 169 13.12 -10.05 -3.93
CA ILE A 169 12.88 -8.69 -4.39
C ILE A 169 12.40 -7.89 -3.18
N VAL A 170 13.04 -6.76 -2.92
CA VAL A 170 12.70 -5.87 -1.81
C VAL A 170 12.53 -4.48 -2.37
N MET A 171 11.39 -3.85 -2.08
CA MET A 171 11.17 -2.45 -2.42
C MET A 171 12.14 -1.57 -1.61
N PRO A 172 12.87 -0.66 -2.26
CA PRO A 172 13.77 0.27 -1.57
C PRO A 172 12.97 1.23 -0.66
N GLU A 173 13.67 1.89 0.27
CA GLU A 173 13.05 2.85 1.19
C GLU A 173 12.60 4.14 0.52
N LYS A 174 13.30 4.52 -0.55
CA LYS A 174 12.96 5.64 -1.40
C LYS A 174 12.98 5.16 -2.84
N VAL A 175 11.95 5.53 -3.58
CA VAL A 175 11.86 5.33 -5.01
C VAL A 175 12.13 6.70 -5.62
N GLU A 176 13.30 6.86 -6.26
CA GLU A 176 13.61 8.08 -7.01
C GLU A 176 12.52 8.34 -8.05
N GLU A 177 12.12 9.59 -8.27
CA GLU A 177 11.10 9.97 -9.27
C GLU A 177 11.51 9.63 -10.71
#